data_AF-A0A418L3D3-F1
#
_entry.id   AF-A0A418L3D3-F1
#
_cell.length_a   1.000
_cell.length_b   1.000
_cell.length_c   1.000
_cell.angle_alpha   90.00
_cell.angle_beta   90.00
_cell.angle_gamma   90.00
#
_symmetry.space_group_name_H-M   'P 1'
#
loop_
_entity.id
_entity.type
_entity.pdbx_description
1 polymer ?
#
loop_
_entity_poly.entity_id
_entity_poly.type
_entity_poly.pdbx_seq_one_letter_code
_entity_poly.pdbx_strand_id
1 'polypeptide(L)'
;MTRLSAGAEWGPPPVIHGEPWWAWTVVAVLVVCLMISAAWVGWMTIRKHEDALMYWLIMLSGVTILPYFVEPWLDVIGATTYMTNTLPYVTIADRPLPIFVPLVWVGTAPTALVVYEMIKKGWAAWTLIVFALVFGIAECIGEMVNSHFGLMRYYSNNALVFGVPLPSLVQNGGFLVIIAWVLVAIRPRMRGYRWAVIPFVAPAAYLAYTIVCTLPNYFAIHLGLAPLPSWGLAALSTTLNLLAVAIAAYSPTCQRYRDEVGTKVLGPVRTAARQSVPAA
;
A
#
# COMPACT_ATOMS: atom_id res chain seq x y z
N MET A 1 -14.33 18.82 32.11
CA MET A 1 -14.90 18.04 31.00
C MET A 1 -14.62 18.80 29.71
N THR A 2 -13.59 18.42 28.98
CA THR A 2 -13.31 18.94 27.63
C THR A 2 -14.41 18.46 26.69
N ARG A 3 -15.12 19.38 26.03
CA ARG A 3 -16.05 19.02 24.95
C ARG A 3 -15.26 18.23 23.91
N LEU A 4 -15.65 16.98 23.67
CA LEU A 4 -15.27 16.28 22.44
C LEU A 4 -15.74 17.18 21.30
N SER A 5 -14.81 17.65 20.45
CA SER A 5 -15.21 18.22 19.17
C SER A 5 -15.97 17.15 18.41
N ALA A 6 -16.98 17.51 17.61
CA ALA A 6 -17.61 16.55 16.73
C ALA A 6 -16.52 15.88 15.87
N GLY A 7 -16.37 14.56 16.00
CA GLY A 7 -15.41 13.79 15.21
C GLY A 7 -15.78 13.76 13.75
N ALA A 8 -15.04 13.02 12.93
CA ALA A 8 -15.49 12.78 11.56
C ALA A 8 -16.84 12.07 11.57
N GLU A 9 -17.86 12.75 11.06
CA GLU A 9 -19.17 12.14 10.86
C GLU A 9 -19.10 11.13 9.71
N TRP A 10 -19.89 10.07 9.80
CA TRP A 10 -20.09 9.10 8.72
C TRP A 10 -20.87 9.69 7.53
N GLY A 11 -21.25 10.97 7.61
CA GLY A 11 -21.96 11.70 6.57
C GLY A 11 -21.06 12.22 5.44
N PRO A 12 -21.60 13.11 4.59
CA PRO A 12 -20.87 13.72 3.48
C PRO A 12 -19.62 14.47 3.96
N PRO A 13 -18.52 14.42 3.19
CA PRO A 13 -17.30 15.11 3.57
C PRO A 13 -17.44 16.61 3.28
N PRO A 14 -16.56 17.45 3.85
CA PRO A 14 -16.51 18.86 3.47
C PRO A 14 -16.14 19.00 1.98
N VAL A 15 -16.81 19.93 1.28
CA VAL A 15 -16.44 20.29 -0.08
C VAL A 15 -15.15 21.09 -0.06
N ILE A 16 -14.20 20.70 -0.90
CA ILE A 16 -12.93 21.42 -1.08
C ILE A 16 -12.72 21.80 -2.55
N HIS A 17 -11.98 22.90 -2.75
CA HIS A 17 -11.58 23.38 -4.05
C HIS A 17 -10.06 23.27 -4.17
N GLY A 18 -9.58 22.85 -5.34
CA GLY A 18 -8.16 22.74 -5.64
C GLY A 18 -7.80 23.53 -6.90
N GLU A 19 -6.49 23.72 -7.08
CA GLU A 19 -5.91 24.41 -8.22
C GLU A 19 -6.06 23.59 -9.52
N PRO A 20 -6.78 24.10 -10.55
CA PRO A 20 -7.05 23.33 -11.77
C PRO A 20 -5.80 22.84 -12.49
N TRP A 21 -4.77 23.69 -12.58
CA TRP A 21 -3.52 23.38 -13.29
C TRP A 21 -2.74 22.27 -12.58
N TRP A 22 -2.73 22.26 -11.24
CA TRP A 22 -2.07 21.21 -10.46
C TRP A 22 -2.81 19.88 -10.61
N ALA A 23 -4.15 19.91 -10.52
CA ALA A 23 -4.98 18.72 -10.67
C ALA A 23 -4.74 18.00 -12.01
N TRP A 24 -4.69 18.76 -13.11
CA TRP A 24 -4.37 18.19 -14.44
C TRP A 24 -2.91 17.75 -14.58
N THR A 25 -1.98 18.42 -13.88
CA THR A 25 -0.57 18.00 -13.84
C THR A 25 -0.44 16.62 -13.19
N VAL A 26 -1.11 16.40 -12.04
CA VAL A 26 -1.12 15.11 -11.36
C VAL A 26 -1.74 14.02 -12.25
N VAL A 27 -2.88 14.31 -12.89
CA VAL A 27 -3.48 13.38 -13.87
C VAL A 27 -2.49 13.02 -14.98
N ALA A 28 -1.81 13.99 -15.57
CA ALA A 28 -0.84 13.74 -16.64
C ALA A 28 0.32 12.84 -16.17
N VAL A 29 0.88 13.10 -14.98
CA VAL A 29 1.94 12.27 -14.39
C VAL A 29 1.44 10.83 -14.16
N LEU A 30 0.24 10.66 -13.59
CA LEU A 30 -0.30 9.34 -13.31
C LEU A 30 -0.65 8.56 -14.58
N VAL A 31 -1.10 9.23 -15.64
CA VAL A 31 -1.29 8.60 -16.95
C VAL A 31 0.05 8.12 -17.51
N VAL A 32 1.12 8.89 -17.39
CA VAL A 32 2.46 8.44 -17.80
C VAL A 32 2.90 7.22 -16.99
N CYS A 33 2.72 7.23 -15.66
CA CYS A 33 3.02 6.08 -14.80
C CYS A 33 2.22 4.83 -15.21
N LEU A 34 0.92 5.00 -15.53
CA LEU A 34 0.07 3.93 -16.07
C LEU A 34 0.64 3.35 -17.37
N MET A 35 1.02 4.22 -18.32
CA MET A 35 1.58 3.79 -19.60
C MET A 35 2.90 3.03 -19.41
N ILE A 36 3.76 3.50 -18.51
CA ILE A 36 5.01 2.81 -18.16
C ILE A 36 4.72 1.43 -17.56
N SER A 37 3.80 1.34 -16.60
CA SER A 37 3.39 0.07 -15.99
C SER A 37 2.79 -0.90 -17.00
N ALA A 38 1.90 -0.44 -17.87
CA ALA A 38 1.30 -1.26 -18.92
C ALA A 38 2.36 -1.76 -19.91
N ALA A 39 3.30 -0.89 -20.32
CA ALA A 39 4.41 -1.28 -21.18
C ALA A 39 5.32 -2.31 -20.51
N TRP A 40 5.62 -2.15 -19.22
CA TRP A 40 6.42 -3.10 -18.44
C TRP A 40 5.74 -4.47 -18.32
N VAL A 41 4.45 -4.51 -17.98
CA VAL A 41 3.68 -5.77 -17.90
C VAL A 41 3.55 -6.42 -19.28
N GLY A 42 3.31 -5.63 -20.34
CA GLY A 42 3.29 -6.10 -21.72
C GLY A 42 4.63 -6.70 -22.15
N TRP A 43 5.73 -6.04 -21.81
CA TRP A 43 7.08 -6.55 -22.06
C TRP A 43 7.36 -7.87 -21.34
N MET A 44 6.99 -7.97 -20.06
CA MET A 44 7.11 -9.21 -19.28
C MET A 44 6.29 -10.36 -19.91
N THR A 45 5.13 -10.03 -20.48
CA THR A 45 4.28 -10.98 -21.22
C THR A 45 4.96 -11.48 -22.50
N ILE A 46 5.52 -10.56 -23.30
CA ILE A 46 6.25 -10.89 -24.54
C ILE A 46 7.46 -11.78 -24.24
N ARG A 47 8.16 -11.52 -23.13
CA ARG A 47 9.28 -12.34 -22.66
C ARG A 47 8.86 -13.66 -21.99
N LYS A 48 7.56 -13.98 -21.97
CA LYS A 48 7.00 -15.20 -21.37
C LYS A 48 7.41 -15.36 -19.89
N HIS A 49 7.42 -14.25 -19.15
CA HIS A 49 7.67 -14.29 -17.72
C HIS A 49 6.62 -15.16 -17.03
N GLU A 50 7.05 -16.02 -16.10
CA GLU A 50 6.20 -17.03 -15.46
C GLU A 50 5.00 -16.44 -14.68
N ASP A 51 5.13 -15.17 -14.26
CA ASP A 51 4.12 -14.45 -13.48
C ASP A 51 3.40 -13.35 -14.25
N ALA A 52 3.56 -13.28 -15.58
CA ALA A 52 2.93 -12.24 -16.40
C ALA A 52 1.41 -12.16 -16.21
N LEU A 53 0.72 -13.30 -16.06
CA LEU A 53 -0.71 -13.32 -15.78
C LEU A 53 -1.05 -12.65 -14.43
N MET A 54 -0.24 -12.90 -13.39
CA MET A 54 -0.43 -12.27 -12.08
C MET A 54 -0.34 -10.75 -12.19
N TYR A 55 0.61 -10.25 -13.00
CA TYR A 55 0.83 -8.83 -13.17
C TYR A 55 -0.37 -8.15 -13.82
N TRP A 56 -0.92 -8.75 -14.89
CA TRP A 56 -2.16 -8.26 -15.50
C TRP A 56 -3.34 -8.27 -14.54
N LEU A 57 -3.48 -9.31 -13.72
CA LEU A 57 -4.59 -9.42 -12.76
C LEU A 57 -4.48 -8.41 -11.60
N ILE A 58 -3.27 -8.07 -11.17
CA ILE A 58 -3.04 -6.99 -10.21
C ILE A 58 -3.30 -5.62 -10.84
N MET A 59 -2.90 -5.43 -12.09
CA MET A 59 -3.21 -4.20 -12.82
C MET A 59 -4.74 -4.05 -13.01
N LEU A 60 -5.45 -5.14 -13.30
CA LEU A 60 -6.91 -5.19 -13.35
C LEU A 60 -7.52 -4.77 -12.00
N SER A 61 -6.98 -5.27 -10.89
CA SER A 61 -7.40 -4.84 -9.55
C SER A 61 -7.24 -3.32 -9.35
N GLY A 62 -6.10 -2.77 -9.79
CA GLY A 62 -5.79 -1.35 -9.72
C GLY A 62 -6.74 -0.46 -10.51
N VAL A 63 -7.27 -0.92 -11.65
CA VAL A 63 -8.24 -0.15 -12.46
C VAL A 63 -9.70 -0.33 -12.00
N THR A 64 -10.00 -1.31 -11.15
CA THR A 64 -11.39 -1.70 -10.82
C THR A 64 -11.64 -1.72 -9.32
N ILE A 65 -11.18 -2.77 -8.63
CA ILE A 65 -11.59 -3.06 -7.26
C ILE A 65 -10.96 -2.07 -6.27
N LEU A 66 -9.68 -1.75 -6.41
CA LEU A 66 -9.00 -0.83 -5.50
C LEU A 66 -9.68 0.56 -5.48
N PRO A 67 -9.85 1.25 -6.62
CA PRO A 67 -10.37 2.61 -6.59
C PRO A 67 -11.88 2.72 -6.37
N TYR A 68 -12.67 1.74 -6.81
CA TYR A 68 -14.14 1.84 -6.74
C TYR A 68 -14.76 1.05 -5.60
N PHE A 69 -13.99 0.18 -4.94
CA PHE A 69 -14.46 -0.55 -3.77
C PHE A 69 -13.61 -0.22 -2.54
N VAL A 70 -12.29 -0.29 -2.59
CA VAL A 70 -11.47 -0.11 -1.37
C VAL A 70 -11.34 1.35 -0.96
N GLU A 71 -10.98 2.21 -1.90
CA GLU A 71 -10.72 3.63 -1.65
C GLU A 71 -11.88 4.36 -0.97
N PRO A 72 -13.14 4.27 -1.44
CA PRO A 72 -14.25 5.03 -0.84
C PRO A 72 -14.44 4.71 0.64
N TRP A 73 -14.26 3.44 1.03
CA TRP A 73 -14.37 3.05 2.43
C TRP A 73 -13.21 3.57 3.26
N LEU A 74 -12.01 3.59 2.70
CA LEU A 74 -10.85 4.17 3.37
C LEU A 74 -10.94 5.69 3.48
N ASP A 75 -11.56 6.37 2.52
CA ASP A 75 -11.84 7.80 2.61
C ASP A 75 -12.86 8.11 3.71
N VAL A 76 -13.87 7.25 3.88
CA VAL A 76 -14.83 7.37 4.99
C VAL A 76 -14.12 7.18 6.33
N ILE A 77 -13.36 6.10 6.49
CA ILE A 77 -12.70 5.72 7.75
C ILE A 77 -11.51 6.66 8.09
N GLY A 78 -10.79 7.10 7.07
CA GLY A 78 -9.64 7.98 7.17
C GLY A 78 -10.00 9.47 7.21
N ALA A 79 -11.28 9.79 7.03
CA ALA A 79 -11.78 11.14 6.86
C ALA A 79 -10.98 11.91 5.79
N THR A 80 -10.89 11.31 4.60
CA THR A 80 -10.26 11.89 3.43
C THR A 80 -11.32 12.43 2.48
N THR A 81 -11.03 13.54 1.83
CA THR A 81 -11.85 14.07 0.74
C THR A 81 -11.00 14.69 -0.34
N TYR A 82 -11.60 14.90 -1.51
CA TYR A 82 -10.95 15.34 -2.72
C TYR A 82 -11.68 16.55 -3.32
N MET A 83 -10.96 17.32 -4.13
CA MET A 83 -11.55 18.44 -4.86
C MET A 83 -12.67 18.02 -5.82
N THR A 84 -13.70 18.85 -5.92
CA THR A 84 -14.87 18.60 -6.77
C THR A 84 -15.04 19.65 -7.88
N ASN A 85 -14.17 20.65 -7.96
CA ASN A 85 -14.36 21.83 -8.81
C ASN A 85 -13.78 21.73 -10.23
N THR A 86 -12.86 20.80 -10.50
CA THR A 86 -12.15 20.77 -11.80
C THR A 86 -12.20 19.40 -12.48
N LEU A 87 -11.87 18.34 -11.75
CA LEU A 87 -11.71 17.02 -12.35
C LEU A 87 -13.05 16.28 -12.40
N PRO A 88 -13.31 15.48 -13.45
CA PRO A 88 -14.42 14.55 -13.44
C PRO A 88 -14.29 13.60 -12.25
N TYR A 89 -15.40 13.35 -11.55
CA TYR A 89 -15.44 12.44 -10.42
C TYR A 89 -16.71 11.61 -10.44
N VAL A 90 -16.66 10.46 -9.78
CA VAL A 90 -17.83 9.64 -9.43
C VAL A 90 -18.04 9.72 -7.94
N THR A 91 -19.28 9.61 -7.47
CA THR A 91 -19.57 9.55 -6.04
C THR A 91 -19.87 8.12 -5.64
N ILE A 92 -19.11 7.57 -4.70
CA ILE A 92 -19.33 6.22 -4.12
C ILE A 92 -19.27 6.35 -2.60
N ALA A 93 -20.23 5.76 -1.89
CA ALA A 93 -20.34 5.88 -0.43
C ALA A 93 -20.29 7.36 0.05
N ASP A 94 -20.97 8.26 -0.68
CA ASP A 94 -20.96 9.71 -0.45
C ASP A 94 -19.58 10.38 -0.50
N ARG A 95 -18.58 9.72 -1.09
CA ARG A 95 -17.25 10.27 -1.30
C ARG A 95 -17.05 10.60 -2.78
N PRO A 96 -16.68 11.86 -3.12
CA PRO A 96 -16.31 12.20 -4.48
C PRO A 96 -14.94 11.58 -4.77
N LEU A 97 -14.84 10.83 -5.86
CA LEU A 97 -13.62 10.20 -6.33
C LEU A 97 -13.23 10.77 -7.69
N PRO A 98 -12.37 11.79 -7.72
CA PRO A 98 -11.89 12.35 -8.98
C PRO A 98 -11.03 11.37 -9.76
N ILE A 99 -10.96 11.55 -11.07
CA ILE A 99 -10.28 10.63 -11.99
C ILE A 99 -8.80 10.35 -11.66
N PHE A 100 -8.13 11.22 -10.88
CA PHE A 100 -6.76 10.96 -10.46
C PHE A 100 -6.66 9.80 -9.45
N VAL A 101 -7.69 9.59 -8.62
CA VAL A 101 -7.72 8.54 -7.59
C VAL A 101 -7.59 7.14 -8.20
N PRO A 102 -8.39 6.72 -9.21
CA PRO A 102 -8.13 5.46 -9.90
C PRO A 102 -6.77 5.43 -10.56
N LEU A 103 -6.28 6.53 -11.13
CA LEU A 103 -4.96 6.55 -11.77
C LEU A 103 -3.80 6.34 -10.77
N VAL A 104 -3.92 6.80 -9.52
CA VAL A 104 -2.96 6.48 -8.44
C VAL A 104 -2.89 4.97 -8.24
N TRP A 105 -4.05 4.31 -8.09
CA TRP A 105 -4.09 2.87 -7.85
C TRP A 105 -3.47 2.03 -8.97
N VAL A 106 -3.59 2.47 -10.23
CA VAL A 106 -2.96 1.76 -11.35
C VAL A 106 -1.46 2.02 -11.45
N GLY A 107 -0.96 3.16 -10.97
CA GLY A 107 0.48 3.38 -10.79
C GLY A 107 1.06 2.56 -9.64
N THR A 108 0.31 2.46 -8.55
CA THR A 108 0.81 1.90 -7.28
C THR A 108 0.70 0.37 -7.20
N ALA A 109 -0.36 -0.23 -7.74
CA ALA A 109 -0.52 -1.69 -7.71
C ALA A 109 0.63 -2.47 -8.42
N PRO A 110 1.14 -2.02 -9.59
CA PRO A 110 2.33 -2.61 -10.21
C PRO A 110 3.61 -2.44 -9.38
N THR A 111 3.70 -1.42 -8.53
CA THR A 111 4.86 -1.23 -7.64
C THR A 111 4.96 -2.36 -6.61
N ALA A 112 3.84 -2.92 -6.16
CA ALA A 112 3.84 -4.11 -5.29
C ALA A 112 4.47 -5.33 -6.01
N LEU A 113 4.41 -5.39 -7.34
CA LEU A 113 5.04 -6.45 -8.13
C LEU A 113 6.57 -6.32 -8.16
N VAL A 114 7.10 -5.09 -8.06
CA VAL A 114 8.54 -4.87 -7.89
C VAL A 114 9.01 -5.48 -6.56
N VAL A 115 8.27 -5.24 -5.48
CA VAL A 115 8.56 -5.81 -4.16
C VAL A 115 8.39 -7.33 -4.15
N TYR A 116 7.38 -7.85 -4.85
CA TYR A 116 7.20 -9.28 -5.07
C TYR A 116 8.44 -9.92 -5.72
N GLU A 117 8.99 -9.29 -6.75
CA GLU A 117 10.23 -9.75 -7.39
C GLU A 117 11.45 -9.63 -6.47
N MET A 118 11.54 -8.59 -5.63
CA MET A 118 12.60 -8.49 -4.60
C MET A 118 12.54 -9.68 -3.63
N ILE A 119 11.33 -10.06 -3.17
CA ILE A 119 11.16 -11.21 -2.27
C ILE A 119 11.55 -12.50 -2.99
N LYS A 120 11.07 -12.74 -4.22
CA LYS A 120 11.42 -13.93 -5.01
C LYS A 120 12.92 -14.06 -5.25
N LYS A 121 13.62 -12.94 -5.45
CA LYS A 121 15.07 -12.89 -5.61
C LYS A 121 15.83 -13.04 -4.30
N GLY A 122 15.16 -13.30 -3.18
CA GLY A 122 15.79 -13.55 -1.89
C GLY A 122 16.47 -12.30 -1.31
N TRP A 123 15.94 -11.10 -1.59
CA TRP A 123 16.52 -9.87 -1.04
C TRP A 123 16.40 -9.84 0.50
N ALA A 124 17.37 -9.21 1.15
CA ALA A 124 17.44 -9.13 2.61
C ALA A 124 16.20 -8.44 3.20
N ALA A 125 15.76 -8.87 4.39
CA ALA A 125 14.59 -8.32 5.08
C ALA A 125 14.66 -6.81 5.27
N TRP A 126 15.85 -6.31 5.63
CA TRP A 126 16.11 -4.89 5.79
C TRP A 126 15.79 -4.09 4.52
N THR A 127 16.03 -4.65 3.34
CA THR A 127 15.73 -3.97 2.07
C THR A 127 14.23 -3.74 1.88
N LEU A 128 13.38 -4.66 2.34
CA LEU A 128 11.92 -4.51 2.27
C LEU A 128 11.43 -3.44 3.25
N ILE A 129 12.02 -3.39 4.46
CA ILE A 129 11.71 -2.40 5.47
C ILE A 129 12.14 -1.00 5.00
N VAL A 130 13.37 -0.86 4.51
CA VAL A 130 13.87 0.41 3.95
C VAL A 130 13.05 0.84 2.75
N PHE A 131 12.69 -0.09 1.86
CA PHE A 131 11.79 0.20 0.74
C PHE A 131 10.47 0.80 1.24
N ALA A 132 9.82 0.15 2.22
CA ALA A 132 8.54 0.64 2.76
C ALA A 132 8.68 2.05 3.35
N LEU A 133 9.75 2.32 4.09
CA LEU A 133 9.97 3.64 4.70
C LEU A 133 10.28 4.71 3.65
N VAL A 134 11.21 4.44 2.72
CA VAL A 134 11.61 5.42 1.70
C VAL A 134 10.47 5.71 0.75
N PHE A 135 9.78 4.67 0.27
CA PHE A 135 8.62 4.84 -0.60
C PHE A 135 7.47 5.54 0.13
N GLY A 136 7.19 5.16 1.39
CA GLY A 136 6.17 5.79 2.21
C GLY A 136 6.43 7.28 2.42
N ILE A 137 7.66 7.67 2.73
CA ILE A 137 8.06 9.09 2.85
C ILE A 137 7.89 9.82 1.51
N ALA A 138 8.32 9.22 0.39
CA ALA A 138 8.20 9.83 -0.94
C ALA A 138 6.73 10.05 -1.34
N GLU A 139 5.86 9.07 -1.08
CA GLU A 139 4.40 9.21 -1.26
C GLU A 139 3.83 10.29 -0.35
N CYS A 140 4.22 10.34 0.93
CA CYS A 140 3.76 11.39 1.83
C CYS A 140 4.16 12.80 1.37
N ILE A 141 5.34 12.97 0.76
CA ILE A 141 5.70 14.26 0.15
C ILE A 141 4.73 14.60 -0.97
N GLY A 142 4.38 13.63 -1.84
CA GLY A 142 3.35 13.81 -2.86
C GLY A 142 2.00 14.21 -2.28
N GLU A 143 1.53 13.52 -1.23
CA GLU A 143 0.29 13.85 -0.52
C GLU A 143 0.32 15.23 0.15
N MET A 144 1.46 15.64 0.72
CA MET A 144 1.63 16.98 1.31
C MET A 144 1.48 18.05 0.23
N VAL A 145 2.08 17.85 -0.95
CA VAL A 145 1.94 18.77 -2.09
C VAL A 145 0.50 18.78 -2.60
N ASN A 146 -0.14 17.62 -2.73
CA ASN A 146 -1.54 17.50 -3.13
C ASN A 146 -2.48 18.18 -2.13
N SER A 147 -2.19 18.07 -0.83
CA SER A 147 -2.95 18.75 0.23
C SER A 147 -2.74 20.26 0.17
N HIS A 148 -1.51 20.72 -0.11
CA HIS A 148 -1.19 22.14 -0.24
C HIS A 148 -1.95 22.82 -1.39
N PHE A 149 -2.07 22.15 -2.55
CA PHE A 149 -2.81 22.66 -3.71
C PHE A 149 -4.31 22.32 -3.70
N GLY A 150 -4.82 21.80 -2.58
CA GLY A 150 -6.25 21.54 -2.39
C GLY A 150 -6.80 20.36 -3.19
N LEU A 151 -5.95 19.47 -3.72
CA LEU A 151 -6.36 18.27 -4.45
C LEU A 151 -7.01 17.24 -3.50
N MET A 152 -6.49 17.15 -2.27
CA MET A 152 -7.00 16.26 -1.22
C MET A 152 -6.94 16.92 0.16
N ARG A 153 -7.70 16.40 1.12
CA ARG A 153 -7.67 16.85 2.52
C ARG A 153 -8.03 15.72 3.48
N TYR A 154 -7.23 15.58 4.53
CA TYR A 154 -7.58 14.81 5.72
C TYR A 154 -8.28 15.72 6.73
N TYR A 155 -9.59 15.56 6.89
CA TYR A 155 -10.42 16.37 7.79
C TYR A 155 -10.62 15.68 9.14
N SER A 156 -10.94 16.46 10.17
CA SER A 156 -11.19 15.96 11.54
C SER A 156 -10.07 15.14 12.20
N ASN A 157 -8.87 15.10 11.60
CA ASN A 157 -7.69 14.46 12.15
C ASN A 157 -6.77 15.51 12.79
N ASN A 158 -6.43 15.30 14.07
CA ASN A 158 -5.56 16.20 14.83
C ASN A 158 -4.06 15.79 14.80
N ALA A 159 -3.73 14.61 14.26
CA ALA A 159 -2.38 14.07 14.19
C ALA A 159 -1.82 14.11 12.75
N LEU A 160 -1.72 15.34 12.22
CA LEU A 160 -1.28 15.62 10.86
C LEU A 160 0.12 16.25 10.85
N VAL A 161 0.97 15.76 9.96
CA VAL A 161 2.27 16.33 9.61
C VAL A 161 2.12 16.97 8.23
N PHE A 162 2.17 18.31 8.14
CA PHE A 162 1.96 19.06 6.89
C PHE A 162 0.69 18.66 6.12
N GLY A 163 -0.39 18.38 6.85
CA GLY A 163 -1.68 18.00 6.26
C GLY A 163 -1.87 16.50 6.03
N VAL A 164 -0.85 15.67 6.27
CA VAL A 164 -0.88 14.21 6.05
C VAL A 164 -0.87 13.45 7.39
N PRO A 165 -1.66 12.38 7.57
CA PRO A 165 -1.66 11.59 8.80
C PRO A 165 -0.29 10.98 9.10
N LEU A 166 0.12 11.04 10.36
CA LEU A 166 1.39 10.43 10.79
C LEU A 166 1.52 8.93 10.37
N PRO A 167 0.47 8.08 10.45
CA PRO A 167 0.58 6.68 10.04
C PRO A 167 0.93 6.49 8.55
N SER A 168 0.57 7.43 7.68
CA SER A 168 0.83 7.35 6.22
C SER A 168 2.32 7.21 5.89
N LEU A 169 3.20 7.75 6.75
CA LEU A 169 4.67 7.68 6.60
C LEU A 169 5.18 6.25 6.41
N VAL A 170 4.53 5.29 7.07
CA VAL A 170 4.87 3.87 6.96
C VAL A 170 3.81 3.13 6.15
N GLN A 171 2.53 3.47 6.33
CA GLN A 171 1.43 2.76 5.71
C GLN A 171 1.55 2.73 4.19
N ASN A 172 1.89 3.85 3.55
CA ASN A 172 1.90 3.99 2.08
C ASN A 172 2.93 3.08 1.38
N GLY A 173 4.11 2.90 1.97
CA GLY A 173 5.07 1.91 1.47
C GLY A 173 4.87 0.52 2.06
N GLY A 174 4.34 0.45 3.28
CA GLY A 174 4.15 -0.81 4.01
C GLY A 174 3.14 -1.73 3.34
N PHE A 175 2.02 -1.20 2.84
CA PHE A 175 1.02 -2.03 2.18
C PHE A 175 1.57 -2.73 0.93
N LEU A 176 2.52 -2.12 0.20
CA LEU A 176 3.16 -2.74 -0.95
C LEU A 176 3.93 -4.00 -0.55
N VAL A 177 4.63 -3.95 0.60
CA VAL A 177 5.34 -5.11 1.17
C VAL A 177 4.36 -6.18 1.62
N ILE A 178 3.25 -5.80 2.26
CA ILE A 178 2.22 -6.76 2.70
C ILE A 178 1.57 -7.45 1.50
N ILE A 179 1.17 -6.69 0.46
CA ILE A 179 0.59 -7.25 -0.77
C ILE A 179 1.58 -8.23 -1.41
N ALA A 180 2.84 -7.81 -1.58
CA ALA A 180 3.89 -8.65 -2.16
C ALA A 180 4.10 -9.94 -1.37
N TRP A 181 4.13 -9.85 -0.03
CA TRP A 181 4.25 -10.99 0.88
C TRP A 181 3.08 -11.97 0.72
N VAL A 182 1.84 -11.47 0.68
CA VAL A 182 0.66 -12.32 0.46
C VAL A 182 0.73 -12.99 -0.92
N LEU A 183 1.13 -12.25 -1.96
CA LEU A 183 1.27 -12.79 -3.32
C LEU A 183 2.28 -13.94 -3.38
N VAL A 184 3.47 -13.80 -2.77
CA VAL A 184 4.44 -14.92 -2.74
C VAL A 184 3.92 -16.10 -1.91
N ALA A 185 3.16 -15.85 -0.84
CA ALA A 185 2.61 -16.90 0.00
C ALA A 185 1.53 -17.74 -0.72
N ILE A 186 0.68 -17.10 -1.54
CA ILE A 186 -0.39 -17.79 -2.26
C ILE A 186 0.06 -18.35 -3.60
N ARG A 187 1.11 -17.79 -4.22
CA ARG A 187 1.56 -18.14 -5.58
C ARG A 187 1.70 -19.64 -5.84
N PRO A 188 2.30 -20.46 -4.94
CA PRO A 188 2.45 -21.90 -5.16
C PRO A 188 1.12 -22.66 -5.32
N ARG A 189 0.02 -22.08 -4.83
CA ARG A 189 -1.33 -22.67 -4.87
C ARG A 189 -2.15 -22.21 -6.07
N MET A 190 -1.65 -21.26 -6.86
CA MET A 190 -2.35 -20.67 -8.01
C MET A 190 -2.23 -21.56 -9.25
N ARG A 191 -3.33 -22.24 -9.60
CA ARG A 191 -3.47 -23.08 -10.81
C ARG A 191 -4.91 -22.99 -11.34
N GLY A 192 -5.07 -22.98 -12.66
CA GLY A 192 -6.38 -22.98 -13.32
C GLY A 192 -7.29 -21.83 -12.84
N TYR A 193 -8.54 -22.12 -12.49
CA TYR A 193 -9.53 -21.13 -12.07
C TYR A 193 -9.12 -20.33 -10.80
N ARG A 194 -8.18 -20.82 -9.99
CA ARG A 194 -7.75 -20.12 -8.75
C ARG A 194 -7.10 -18.76 -9.02
N TRP A 195 -6.63 -18.53 -10.24
CA TRP A 195 -6.14 -17.21 -10.67
C TRP A 195 -7.19 -16.10 -10.55
N ALA A 196 -8.49 -16.44 -10.58
CA ALA A 196 -9.58 -15.48 -10.39
C ALA A 196 -9.56 -14.77 -9.03
N VAL A 197 -8.81 -15.28 -8.04
CA VAL A 197 -8.67 -14.65 -6.72
C VAL A 197 -7.68 -13.48 -6.74
N ILE A 198 -6.68 -13.48 -7.65
CA ILE A 198 -5.59 -12.48 -7.65
C ILE A 198 -6.08 -11.03 -7.67
N PRO A 199 -7.10 -10.65 -8.46
CA PRO A 199 -7.62 -9.28 -8.44
C PRO A 199 -8.12 -8.82 -7.07
N PHE A 200 -8.46 -9.73 -6.15
CA PHE A 200 -8.95 -9.40 -4.81
C PHE A 200 -7.84 -9.37 -3.75
N VAL A 201 -6.65 -9.88 -4.06
CA VAL A 201 -5.57 -10.05 -3.09
C VAL A 201 -5.03 -8.70 -2.61
N ALA A 202 -4.69 -7.81 -3.54
CA ALA A 202 -4.22 -6.48 -3.21
C ALA A 202 -5.26 -5.68 -2.38
N PRO A 203 -6.54 -5.59 -2.80
CA PRO A 203 -7.63 -5.04 -2.01
C PRO A 203 -7.72 -5.59 -0.59
N ALA A 204 -7.78 -6.91 -0.45
CA ALA A 204 -7.99 -7.56 0.84
C ALA A 204 -6.78 -7.38 1.77
N ALA A 205 -5.57 -7.52 1.24
CA ALA A 205 -4.34 -7.34 2.00
C ALA A 205 -4.18 -5.88 2.47
N TYR A 206 -4.48 -4.92 1.59
CA TYR A 206 -4.42 -3.50 1.94
C TYR A 206 -5.47 -3.12 2.98
N LEU A 207 -6.73 -3.54 2.80
CA LEU A 207 -7.79 -3.31 3.78
C LEU A 207 -7.44 -3.94 5.13
N ALA A 208 -7.02 -5.21 5.15
CA ALA A 208 -6.67 -5.89 6.39
C ALA A 208 -5.52 -5.19 7.12
N TYR A 209 -4.47 -4.82 6.39
CA TYR A 209 -3.34 -4.07 6.92
C TYR A 209 -3.77 -2.73 7.52
N THR A 210 -4.47 -1.92 6.72
CA THR A 210 -4.91 -0.58 7.11
C THR A 210 -5.89 -0.61 8.28
N ILE A 211 -6.89 -1.49 8.24
CA ILE A 211 -7.88 -1.62 9.31
C ILE A 211 -7.19 -2.08 10.59
N VAL A 212 -6.31 -3.08 10.56
CA VAL A 212 -5.71 -3.61 11.80
C VAL A 212 -4.66 -2.67 12.37
N CYS A 213 -3.78 -2.10 11.53
CA CYS A 213 -2.64 -1.30 11.98
C CYS A 213 -3.01 0.17 12.22
N THR A 214 -3.98 0.72 11.49
CA THR A 214 -4.36 2.14 11.57
C THR A 214 -5.66 2.38 12.34
N LEU A 215 -6.36 1.31 12.81
CA LEU A 215 -7.58 1.43 13.62
C LEU A 215 -7.49 2.43 14.78
N PRO A 216 -6.41 2.41 15.60
CA PRO A 216 -6.31 3.34 16.72
C PRO A 216 -6.44 4.79 16.29
N ASN A 217 -5.76 5.18 15.20
CA ASN A 217 -5.87 6.53 14.65
C ASN A 217 -7.27 6.83 14.09
N TYR A 218 -7.92 5.87 13.44
CA TYR A 218 -9.29 6.04 12.94
C TYR A 218 -10.31 6.26 14.06
N PHE A 219 -10.16 5.56 15.19
CA PHE A 219 -10.96 5.86 16.39
C PHE A 219 -10.72 7.28 16.89
N ALA A 220 -9.47 7.77 16.85
CA ALA A 220 -9.16 9.13 17.26
C ALA A 220 -9.90 10.19 16.43
N ILE A 221 -9.98 9.95 15.11
CA ILE A 221 -10.66 10.81 14.14
C ILE A 221 -12.17 10.81 14.38
N HIS A 222 -12.80 9.63 14.42
CA HIS A 222 -14.26 9.52 14.53
C HIS A 222 -14.81 9.86 15.92
N LEU A 223 -14.02 9.66 16.98
CA LEU A 223 -14.40 10.09 18.33
C LEU A 223 -14.10 11.58 18.58
N GLY A 224 -13.45 12.28 17.64
CA GLY A 224 -13.11 13.69 17.79
C GLY A 224 -12.21 13.95 18.99
N LEU A 225 -11.22 13.07 19.20
CA LEU A 225 -10.31 13.17 20.33
C LEU A 225 -9.46 14.44 20.25
N ALA A 226 -9.12 14.99 21.41
CA ALA A 226 -8.22 16.14 21.51
C ALA A 226 -6.83 15.83 20.90
N PRO A 227 -6.02 16.84 20.55
CA PRO A 227 -4.77 16.62 19.85
C PRO A 227 -3.82 15.63 20.53
N LEU A 228 -3.58 15.76 21.83
CA LEU A 228 -2.63 14.91 22.55
C LEU A 228 -2.95 13.40 22.45
N PRO A 229 -4.17 12.92 22.79
CA PRO A 229 -4.52 11.52 22.60
C PRO A 229 -4.54 11.10 21.12
N SER A 230 -4.92 11.97 20.18
CA SER A 230 -4.83 11.67 18.75
C SER A 230 -3.39 11.39 18.30
N TRP A 231 -2.43 12.20 18.72
CA TRP A 231 -1.01 11.97 18.43
C TRP A 231 -0.49 10.66 19.03
N GLY A 232 -0.92 10.32 20.25
CA GLY A 232 -0.59 9.03 20.89
C GLY A 232 -1.09 7.83 20.08
N LEU A 233 -2.36 7.85 19.65
CA LEU A 233 -2.94 6.78 18.83
C LEU A 233 -2.34 6.74 17.42
N ALA A 234 -2.00 7.90 16.84
CA ALA A 234 -1.32 7.97 15.56
C ALA A 234 0.10 7.37 15.61
N ALA A 235 0.86 7.65 16.68
CA ALA A 235 2.18 7.05 16.89
C ALA A 235 2.09 5.53 17.09
N LEU A 236 1.08 5.06 17.85
CA LEU A 236 0.78 3.63 17.99
C LEU A 236 0.48 3.00 16.63
N SER A 237 -0.41 3.61 15.84
CA SER A 237 -0.73 3.13 14.49
C SER A 237 0.49 3.08 13.58
N THR A 238 1.33 4.11 13.61
CA THR A 238 2.59 4.16 12.84
C THR A 238 3.52 2.99 13.23
N THR A 239 3.62 2.71 14.53
CA THR A 239 4.43 1.61 15.07
C THR A 239 3.86 0.25 14.64
N LEU A 240 2.54 0.06 14.70
CA LEU A 240 1.87 -1.17 14.27
C LEU A 240 2.07 -1.41 12.76
N ASN A 241 1.98 -0.34 11.96
CA ASN A 241 2.23 -0.41 10.51
C ASN A 241 3.67 -0.89 10.23
N LEU A 242 4.67 -0.36 10.95
CA LEU A 242 6.07 -0.78 10.81
C LEU A 242 6.30 -2.21 11.29
N LEU A 243 5.69 -2.57 12.43
CA LEU A 243 5.79 -3.91 12.98
C LEU A 243 5.23 -4.96 12.02
N ALA A 244 4.08 -4.72 11.40
CA ALA A 244 3.51 -5.62 10.40
C ALA A 244 4.42 -5.79 9.17
N VAL A 245 5.05 -4.71 8.69
CA VAL A 245 6.06 -4.78 7.62
C VAL A 245 7.26 -5.63 8.05
N ALA A 246 7.76 -5.43 9.27
CA ALA A 246 8.86 -6.23 9.81
C ALA A 246 8.48 -7.71 9.91
N ILE A 247 7.29 -8.03 10.44
CA ILE A 247 6.77 -9.40 10.51
C ILE A 247 6.70 -10.04 9.12
N ALA A 248 6.17 -9.33 8.12
CA ALA A 248 6.12 -9.83 6.74
C ALA A 248 7.54 -10.06 6.17
N ALA A 249 8.44 -9.11 6.37
CA ALA A 249 9.82 -9.18 5.90
C ALA A 249 10.62 -10.33 6.54
N TYR A 250 10.38 -10.61 7.82
CA TYR A 250 11.01 -11.70 8.56
C TYR A 250 10.18 -13.00 8.56
N SER A 251 9.06 -13.06 7.83
CA SER A 251 8.21 -14.24 7.80
C SER A 251 8.94 -15.49 7.28
N PRO A 252 8.54 -16.70 7.70
CA PRO A 252 9.09 -17.95 7.19
C PRO A 252 8.98 -18.07 5.65
N THR A 253 7.94 -17.47 5.06
CA THR A 253 7.78 -17.42 3.60
C THR A 253 8.91 -16.65 2.94
N CYS A 254 9.22 -15.44 3.41
CA CYS A 254 10.31 -14.63 2.88
C CYS A 254 11.68 -15.26 3.17
N GLN A 255 11.86 -15.87 4.36
CA GLN A 255 13.08 -16.59 4.70
C GLN A 255 13.34 -17.76 3.73
N ARG A 256 12.32 -18.57 3.43
CA ARG A 256 12.46 -19.68 2.47
C ARG A 256 12.99 -19.22 1.11
N TYR A 257 12.49 -18.11 0.56
CA TYR A 257 13.00 -17.58 -0.70
C TYR A 257 14.46 -17.12 -0.60
N ARG A 258 14.87 -16.53 0.53
CA ARG A 258 16.28 -16.19 0.77
C ARG A 258 17.16 -17.42 0.82
N ASP A 259 16.73 -18.46 1.51
CA ASP A 259 17.47 -19.72 1.65
C ASP A 259 17.58 -20.46 0.31
N GLU A 260 16.50 -20.49 -0.48
CA GLU A 260 16.48 -21.08 -1.84
C GLU A 260 17.46 -20.36 -2.78
N VAL A 261 17.59 -19.04 -2.68
CA VAL A 261 18.57 -18.28 -3.46
C VAL A 261 19.99 -18.49 -2.93
N GLY A 262 20.17 -18.45 -1.60
CA GLY A 262 21.46 -18.70 -0.96
C GLY A 262 22.04 -20.07 -1.31
N THR A 263 21.22 -21.12 -1.31
CA THR A 263 21.61 -22.48 -1.71
C THR A 263 21.95 -22.60 -3.20
N LYS A 264 21.30 -21.83 -4.08
CA LYS A 264 21.65 -21.77 -5.51
C LYS A 264 22.98 -21.07 -5.77
N VAL A 265 23.30 -20.03 -5.00
CA VAL A 265 24.52 -19.22 -5.17
C VAL A 265 25.74 -19.87 -4.50
N LEU A 266 25.58 -20.40 -3.29
CA LEU A 266 26.68 -20.96 -2.48
C LEU A 266 26.82 -22.49 -2.63
N GLY A 267 25.91 -23.14 -3.36
CA GLY A 267 25.75 -24.59 -3.40
C GLY A 267 25.06 -25.13 -2.14
N PRO A 268 24.62 -26.41 -2.15
CA PRO A 268 24.11 -27.03 -0.93
C PRO A 268 25.22 -27.03 0.12
N VAL A 269 24.92 -26.49 1.30
CA VAL A 269 25.81 -26.59 2.46
C VAL A 269 26.02 -28.08 2.69
N ARG A 270 27.18 -28.60 2.27
CA ARG A 270 27.65 -29.91 2.71
C ARG A 270 27.80 -29.78 4.21
N THR A 271 26.80 -30.24 4.96
CA THR A 271 26.98 -30.66 6.34
C THR A 271 28.19 -31.57 6.30
N ALA A 272 29.33 -31.06 6.80
CA ALA A 272 30.54 -31.83 6.91
C ALA A 272 30.14 -33.10 7.65
N ALA A 273 30.18 -34.22 6.93
CA ALA A 273 30.05 -35.52 7.54
C ALA A 273 31.06 -35.51 8.69
N ARG A 274 30.56 -35.63 9.93
CA ARG A 274 31.40 -35.97 11.06
C ARG A 274 32.20 -37.19 10.63
N GLN A 275 33.47 -36.98 10.30
CA GLN A 275 34.40 -38.08 10.17
C GLN A 275 34.41 -38.74 11.54
N SER A 276 33.79 -39.91 11.65
CA SER A 276 34.01 -40.82 12.75
C SER A 276 35.51 -41.14 12.74
N VAL A 277 36.24 -40.57 13.68
CA VAL A 277 37.61 -40.97 13.98
C VAL A 277 37.54 -42.45 14.40
N PRO A 278 38.22 -43.39 13.71
CA PRO A 278 38.31 -44.75 14.18
C PRO A 278 39.13 -44.73 15.47
N ALA A 279 38.60 -45.30 16.54
CA ALA A 279 39.37 -45.57 17.74
C ALA A 279 40.51 -46.54 17.38
N ALA A 280 41.75 -46.11 17.65
CA ALA A 280 42.95 -46.95 17.62
C ALA A 280 43.18 -47.56 19.00
#